data_AF-A0A381YG82-F1
#
_entry.id   AF-A0A381YG82-F1
#
_cell.length_a   1.000
_cell.length_b   1.000
_cell.length_c   1.000
_cell.angle_alpha   90.00
_cell.angle_beta   90.00
_cell.angle_gamma   90.00
#
_symmetry.space_group_name_H-M   'P 1'
#
loop_
_entity.id
_entity.type
_entity.pdbx_description
1 polymer ?
#
loop_
_entity_poly.entity_id
_entity_poly.type
_entity_poly.pdbx_seq_one_letter_code
_entity_poly.pdbx_strand_id
1 'polypeptide(L)'
;MTKKKIFLTLSFSLLCACSLQETKPQVLPTFAHYKACDLMSLDIVSTLQCGKTSRNSYCLPDNKCSEKGNSLVAYYDKLAKSISMNQLSEIEARKLFLKRNNEAELEYNVVMHKLEKQRQESVSIRINSVTPMPVYLKNNN
;
A
#
# COMPACT_ATOMS: atom_id res chain seq x y z
N MET A 1 -2.31 3.01 -71.01
CA MET A 1 -1.75 1.79 -70.37
C MET A 1 -1.71 2.01 -68.86
N THR A 2 -2.19 1.01 -68.13
CA THR A 2 -2.76 1.02 -66.78
C THR A 2 -1.74 1.29 -65.65
N LYS A 3 -1.97 2.34 -64.85
CA LYS A 3 -1.27 2.53 -63.56
C LYS A 3 -1.93 1.64 -62.50
N LYS A 4 -1.24 0.57 -62.07
CA LYS A 4 -1.64 -0.31 -60.96
C LYS A 4 -1.69 0.51 -59.66
N LYS A 5 -2.83 0.50 -58.97
CA LYS A 5 -2.97 0.97 -57.58
C LYS A 5 -2.56 -0.17 -56.65
N ILE A 6 -1.49 0.00 -55.89
CA ILE A 6 -1.10 -0.90 -54.80
C ILE A 6 -1.71 -0.31 -53.53
N PHE A 7 -2.82 -0.90 -53.08
CA PHE A 7 -3.34 -0.68 -51.74
C PHE A 7 -2.54 -1.55 -50.78
N LEU A 8 -1.68 -0.93 -49.97
CA LEU A 8 -0.97 -1.59 -48.88
C LEU A 8 -1.77 -1.39 -47.60
N THR A 9 -2.72 -2.29 -47.34
CA THR A 9 -3.36 -2.42 -46.03
C THR A 9 -3.00 -3.79 -45.50
N LEU A 10 -2.14 -3.88 -44.48
CA LEU A 10 -2.09 -5.09 -43.65
C LEU A 10 -1.44 -4.84 -42.28
N SER A 11 -2.31 -4.88 -41.27
CA SER A 11 -2.09 -5.50 -39.96
C SER A 11 -1.06 -4.90 -39.01
N PHE A 12 -1.51 -3.93 -38.21
CA PHE A 12 -0.93 -3.61 -36.90
C PHE A 12 -1.88 -4.11 -35.82
N SER A 13 -1.87 -5.41 -35.54
CA SER A 13 -2.69 -5.99 -34.46
C SER A 13 -2.00 -7.23 -33.93
N LEU A 14 -0.99 -7.07 -33.08
CA LEU A 14 -0.58 -8.13 -32.16
C LEU A 14 -0.01 -7.52 -30.87
N LEU A 15 -0.75 -7.81 -29.79
CA LEU A 15 -0.26 -8.07 -28.44
C LEU A 15 0.20 -6.86 -27.60
N CYS A 16 -0.76 -6.00 -27.26
CA CYS A 16 -0.72 -5.31 -25.96
C CYS A 16 -1.74 -5.97 -25.01
N ALA A 17 -1.64 -7.30 -24.84
CA ALA A 17 -2.31 -8.00 -23.74
C ALA A 17 -1.41 -7.91 -22.50
N CYS A 18 -1.21 -6.69 -21.98
CA CYS A 18 -0.88 -6.58 -20.57
C CYS A 18 -2.14 -7.00 -19.85
N SER A 19 -2.16 -8.25 -19.36
CA SER A 19 -3.11 -8.69 -18.36
C SER A 19 -3.17 -7.62 -17.28
N LEU A 20 -4.28 -6.89 -17.22
CA LEU A 20 -4.70 -6.08 -16.09
C LEU A 20 -4.86 -7.04 -14.91
N GLN A 21 -3.72 -7.40 -14.31
CA GLN A 21 -3.73 -7.97 -12.98
C GLN A 21 -4.07 -6.80 -12.09
N GLU A 22 -5.35 -6.72 -11.70
CA GLU A 22 -5.82 -5.82 -10.64
C GLU A 22 -5.01 -6.12 -9.39
N THR A 23 -3.85 -5.49 -9.26
CA THR A 23 -3.16 -5.39 -7.99
C THR A 23 -4.07 -4.53 -7.13
N LYS A 24 -4.81 -5.17 -6.21
CA LYS A 24 -5.59 -4.45 -5.20
C LYS A 24 -4.70 -3.33 -4.65
N PRO A 25 -5.13 -2.05 -4.72
CA PRO A 25 -4.30 -0.94 -4.28
C PRO A 25 -3.86 -1.21 -2.84
N GLN A 26 -2.56 -1.39 -2.67
CA GLN A 26 -1.98 -1.62 -1.36
C GLN A 26 -2.12 -0.31 -0.59
N VAL A 27 -2.92 -0.33 0.49
CA VAL A 27 -3.12 0.86 1.32
C VAL A 27 -1.79 1.19 1.99
N LEU A 28 -1.23 2.36 1.67
CA LEU A 28 0.03 2.78 2.25
C LEU A 28 -0.20 3.15 3.73
N PRO A 29 0.51 2.53 4.69
CA PRO A 29 0.29 2.80 6.10
C PRO A 29 0.85 4.17 6.48
N THR A 30 0.24 4.79 7.49
CA THR A 30 0.60 6.17 7.91
C THR A 30 2.08 6.34 8.21
N PHE A 31 2.73 5.39 8.90
CA PHE A 31 4.17 5.47 9.24
C PHE A 31 5.08 5.61 8.00
N ALA A 32 4.69 5.05 6.85
CA ALA A 32 5.51 5.04 5.65
C ALA A 32 5.64 6.45 5.03
N HIS A 33 4.58 7.26 5.09
CA HIS A 33 4.63 8.66 4.65
C HIS A 33 5.65 9.47 5.47
N TYR A 34 5.66 9.27 6.79
CA TYR A 34 6.58 9.96 7.69
C TYR A 34 8.02 9.46 7.53
N LYS A 35 8.22 8.16 7.34
CA LYS A 35 9.53 7.57 7.05
C LYS A 35 10.14 8.15 5.77
N ALA A 36 9.33 8.31 4.71
CA ALA A 36 9.78 8.94 3.47
C ALA A 36 10.19 10.41 3.69
N CYS A 37 9.41 11.17 4.46
CA CYS A 37 9.72 12.58 4.76
C CYS A 37 10.96 12.76 5.64
N ASP A 38 11.24 11.84 6.56
CA ASP A 38 12.42 11.89 7.43
C ASP A 38 13.73 11.73 6.64
N LEU A 39 13.68 11.04 5.49
CA LEU A 39 14.84 10.93 4.59
C LEU A 39 15.13 12.23 3.82
N MET A 40 14.18 13.16 3.76
CA MET A 40 14.27 14.38 2.94
C MET A 40 14.43 15.67 3.77
N SER A 41 14.17 15.62 5.07
CA SER A 41 14.08 16.81 5.92
C SER A 41 15.21 16.84 6.95
N LEU A 42 15.83 18.00 7.13
CA LEU A 42 16.90 18.18 8.13
C LEU A 42 16.32 18.39 9.54
N ASP A 43 15.19 19.09 9.65
CA ASP A 43 14.55 19.35 10.93
C ASP A 43 13.30 18.48 11.16
N ILE A 44 13.07 18.13 12.42
CA ILE A 44 11.98 17.20 12.78
C ILE A 44 10.60 17.82 12.55
N VAL A 45 10.42 19.13 12.72
CA VAL A 45 9.10 19.77 12.55
C VAL A 45 8.67 19.67 11.08
N SER A 46 9.59 19.94 10.15
CA SER A 46 9.39 19.74 8.71
C SER A 46 9.10 18.28 8.37
N THR A 47 9.80 17.31 8.96
CA THR A 47 9.49 15.88 8.80
C THR A 47 8.03 15.57 9.15
N LEU A 48 7.56 16.05 10.30
CA LEU A 48 6.20 15.77 10.79
C LEU A 48 5.14 16.43 9.90
N GLN A 49 5.37 17.68 9.46
CA GLN A 49 4.46 18.40 8.58
C GLN A 49 4.40 17.77 7.18
N CYS A 50 5.55 17.37 6.62
CA CYS A 50 5.63 16.64 5.35
C CYS A 50 4.85 15.32 5.44
N GLY A 51 5.07 14.53 6.50
CA GLY A 51 4.41 13.24 6.70
C GLY A 51 2.89 13.37 6.76
N LYS A 52 2.40 14.37 7.51
CA LYS A 52 0.97 14.68 7.61
C LYS A 52 0.38 15.08 6.26
N THR A 53 1.05 15.98 5.54
CA THR A 53 0.60 16.49 4.23
C THR A 53 0.55 15.37 3.18
N SER A 54 1.63 14.58 3.09
CA SER A 54 1.72 13.42 2.20
C SER A 54 0.62 12.40 2.49
N ARG A 55 0.43 12.03 3.76
CA ARG A 55 -0.61 11.09 4.18
C ARG A 55 -2.02 11.59 3.87
N ASN A 56 -2.30 12.85 4.18
CA ASN A 56 -3.63 13.42 3.97
C ASN A 56 -3.96 13.55 2.48
N SER A 57 -2.98 13.91 1.65
CA SER A 57 -3.14 13.93 0.19
C SER A 57 -3.43 12.54 -0.37
N TYR A 58 -2.88 11.49 0.25
CA TYR A 58 -3.12 10.10 -0.14
C TYR A 58 -4.50 9.58 0.29
N CYS A 59 -4.94 9.84 1.52
CA CYS A 59 -6.12 9.16 2.08
C CYS A 59 -7.41 9.99 2.11
N LEU A 60 -7.34 11.33 2.13
CA LEU A 60 -8.56 12.16 2.23
C LEU A 60 -9.46 12.11 0.99
N PRO A 61 -8.93 12.15 -0.26
CA PRO A 61 -9.79 12.18 -1.46
C PRO A 61 -10.77 11.01 -1.54
N ASP A 62 -10.34 9.84 -1.04
CA ASP A 62 -11.12 8.60 -1.08
C ASP A 62 -11.74 8.23 0.28
N ASN A 63 -11.65 9.11 1.29
CA ASN A 63 -12.05 8.83 2.67
C ASN A 63 -11.43 7.53 3.25
N LYS A 64 -10.18 7.24 2.89
CA LYS A 64 -9.42 6.04 3.30
C LYS A 64 -8.59 6.25 4.57
N CYS A 65 -8.73 7.41 5.21
CA CYS A 65 -7.98 7.76 6.40
C CYS A 65 -8.47 6.94 7.60
N SER A 66 -7.71 5.91 7.99
CA SER A 66 -8.08 5.06 9.13
C SER A 66 -7.99 5.79 10.47
N GLU A 67 -8.81 5.36 11.43
CA GLU A 67 -8.79 5.86 12.81
C GLU A 67 -7.41 5.67 13.45
N LYS A 68 -6.82 4.48 13.32
CA LYS A 68 -5.46 4.21 13.82
C LYS A 68 -4.42 5.13 13.20
N GLY A 69 -4.54 5.43 11.90
CA GLY A 69 -3.70 6.40 11.21
C GLY A 69 -3.90 7.82 11.76
N ASN A 70 -5.14 8.24 11.99
CA ASN A 70 -5.45 9.55 12.58
C ASN A 70 -4.84 9.69 14.00
N SER A 71 -4.91 8.64 14.82
CA SER A 71 -4.28 8.63 16.15
C SER A 71 -2.76 8.79 16.09
N LEU A 72 -2.11 8.19 15.09
CA LEU A 72 -0.67 8.35 14.88
C LEU A 72 -0.32 9.79 14.45
N VAL A 73 -1.10 10.39 13.53
CA VAL A 73 -0.96 11.81 13.16
C VAL A 73 -1.14 12.72 14.38
N ALA A 74 -2.13 12.46 15.23
CA ALA A 74 -2.36 13.25 16.44
C ALA A 74 -1.20 13.17 17.45
N TYR A 75 -0.51 12.02 17.53
CA TYR A 75 0.72 11.91 18.31
C TYR A 75 1.82 12.83 17.75
N TYR A 76 2.02 12.85 16.44
CA TYR A 76 3.01 13.71 15.79
C TYR A 76 2.66 15.20 15.91
N ASP A 77 1.38 15.57 15.81
CA ASP A 77 0.93 16.95 16.05
C ASP A 77 1.28 17.42 17.48
N LYS A 78 1.11 16.55 18.48
CA LYS A 78 1.52 16.85 19.87
C LYS A 78 3.03 17.02 19.97
N LEU A 79 3.80 16.17 19.30
CA LEU A 79 5.25 16.24 19.30
C LEU A 79 5.75 17.56 18.69
N ALA A 80 5.24 17.96 17.53
CA ALA A 80 5.54 19.24 16.90
C ALA A 80 5.18 20.42 17.80
N LYS A 81 4.02 20.35 18.47
CA LYS A 81 3.60 21.37 19.43
C LYS A 81 4.57 21.49 20.61
N SER A 82 4.99 20.38 21.21
CA SER A 82 5.94 20.39 22.32
C SER A 82 7.29 21.01 21.93
N ILE A 83 7.76 20.82 20.70
CA ILE A 83 8.96 21.51 20.19
C ILE A 83 8.72 23.02 20.10
N SER A 84 7.61 23.44 19.49
CA SER A 84 7.27 24.86 19.33
C SER A 84 7.13 25.61 20.66
N MET A 85 6.76 24.88 21.72
CA MET A 85 6.63 25.40 23.07
C MET A 85 7.94 25.30 23.89
N ASN A 86 9.05 24.90 23.27
CA ASN A 86 10.33 24.62 23.92
C ASN A 86 10.24 23.60 25.08
N GLN A 87 9.24 22.72 25.05
CA GLN A 87 9.06 21.66 26.06
C GLN A 87 9.89 20.41 25.73
N LEU A 88 10.27 20.25 24.47
CA LEU A 88 11.17 19.21 24.00
C LEU A 88 12.20 19.84 23.07
N SER A 89 13.47 19.45 23.23
CA SER A 89 14.47 19.73 22.22
C SER A 89 14.18 18.94 20.94
N GLU A 90 14.69 19.42 19.82
CA GLU A 90 14.58 18.72 18.55
C GLU A 90 15.18 17.30 18.60
N ILE A 91 16.31 17.13 19.29
CA ILE A 91 16.99 15.83 19.43
C ILE A 91 16.10 14.83 20.20
N GLU A 92 15.48 15.27 21.30
CA GLU A 92 14.56 14.43 22.08
C GLU A 92 13.32 14.08 21.27
N ALA A 93 12.75 15.06 20.56
CA ALA A 93 11.61 14.82 19.71
C ALA A 93 11.92 13.85 18.58
N ARG A 94 13.10 13.93 17.95
CA ARG A 94 13.55 12.98 16.93
C ARG A 94 13.64 11.55 17.49
N LYS A 95 14.15 11.36 18.71
CA LYS A 95 14.16 10.04 19.36
C LYS A 95 12.75 9.49 19.58
N LEU A 96 11.83 10.32 20.06
CA LEU A 96 10.43 9.93 20.28
C LEU A 96 9.72 9.59 18.97
N PHE A 97 9.94 10.39 17.93
CA PHE A 97 9.44 10.15 16.58
C PHE A 97 9.91 8.79 16.05
N LEU A 98 11.23 8.55 16.03
CA LEU A 98 11.80 7.31 15.50
C LEU A 98 11.27 6.09 16.24
N LYS A 99 11.21 6.15 17.58
CA LYS A 99 10.64 5.09 18.41
C LYS A 99 9.19 4.80 18.00
N ARG A 100 8.33 5.82 18.02
CA ARG A 100 6.90 5.62 17.75
C ARG A 100 6.64 5.17 16.31
N ASN A 101 7.38 5.70 15.34
CA ASN A 101 7.24 5.34 13.93
C ASN A 101 7.65 3.89 13.67
N ASN A 102 8.74 3.43 14.30
CA ASN A 102 9.17 2.02 14.24
C ASN A 102 8.17 1.08 14.93
N GLU A 103 7.59 1.48 16.05
CA GLU A 103 6.51 0.72 16.70
C GLU A 103 5.29 0.59 15.76
N ALA A 104 4.91 1.67 15.07
CA ALA A 104 3.79 1.63 14.12
C ALA A 104 4.07 0.70 12.92
N GLU A 105 5.31 0.67 12.43
CA GLU A 105 5.77 -0.27 11.40
C GLU A 105 5.67 -1.72 11.88
N LEU A 106 6.13 -2.01 13.10
CA LEU A 106 6.04 -3.34 13.69
C LEU A 106 4.57 -3.78 13.86
N GLU A 107 3.72 -2.91 14.42
CA GLU A 107 2.29 -3.17 14.58
C GLU A 107 1.62 -3.52 13.25
N TYR A 108 1.96 -2.79 12.17
CA TYR A 108 1.46 -3.07 10.82
C TYR A 108 1.94 -4.43 10.32
N ASN A 109 3.23 -4.73 10.42
CA ASN A 109 3.81 -5.98 9.95
C ASN A 109 3.19 -7.20 10.65
N VAL A 110 2.93 -7.11 11.96
CA VAL A 110 2.25 -8.16 12.72
C VAL A 110 0.84 -8.43 12.18
N VAL A 111 0.08 -7.38 11.88
CA VAL A 111 -1.28 -7.53 11.31
C VAL A 111 -1.21 -8.14 9.92
N MET A 112 -0.32 -7.64 9.06
CA MET A 112 -0.19 -8.15 7.70
C MET A 112 0.19 -9.63 7.67
N HIS A 113 1.15 -10.04 8.50
CA HIS A 113 1.52 -11.45 8.63
C HIS A 113 0.34 -12.33 9.10
N LYS A 114 -0.48 -11.85 10.04
CA LYS A 114 -1.69 -12.57 10.48
C LYS A 114 -2.70 -12.74 9.35
N LEU A 115 -2.93 -11.69 8.57
CA LEU A 115 -3.86 -11.73 7.42
C LEU A 115 -3.36 -12.67 6.32
N GLU A 116 -2.05 -12.74 6.09
CA GLU A 116 -1.44 -13.67 5.15
C GLU A 116 -1.63 -15.12 5.60
N LYS A 117 -1.38 -15.41 6.89
CA LYS A 117 -1.60 -16.74 7.46
C LYS A 117 -3.07 -17.17 7.35
N GLN A 118 -4.02 -16.28 7.71
CA GLN A 118 -5.46 -16.55 7.56
C GLN A 118 -5.85 -16.82 6.10
N ARG A 119 -5.26 -16.07 5.16
CA ARG A 119 -5.48 -16.28 3.72
C ARG A 119 -5.02 -17.68 3.31
N GLN A 120 -3.81 -18.08 3.69
CA GLN A 120 -3.26 -19.41 3.37
C GLN A 120 -4.12 -20.54 3.96
N GLU A 121 -4.56 -20.41 5.20
CA GLU A 121 -5.46 -21.37 5.85
C GLU A 121 -6.82 -21.46 5.12
N SER A 122 -7.43 -20.33 4.76
CA SER A 122 -8.69 -20.31 4.01
C SER A 122 -8.58 -20.94 2.61
N VAL A 123 -7.45 -20.77 1.94
CA VAL A 123 -7.16 -21.41 0.64
C VAL A 123 -6.98 -22.91 0.82
N SER A 124 -6.25 -23.34 1.84
CA SER A 124 -6.06 -24.77 2.17
C SER A 124 -7.41 -25.47 2.43
N ILE A 125 -8.28 -24.85 3.22
CA ILE A 125 -9.65 -25.37 3.46
C ILE A 125 -10.45 -25.47 2.16
N ARG A 126 -10.37 -24.45 1.29
CA ARG A 126 -11.10 -24.44 0.02
C ARG A 126 -10.60 -25.52 -0.94
N ILE A 127 -9.30 -25.80 -0.99
CA ILE A 127 -8.76 -26.88 -1.82
C ILE A 127 -9.23 -28.25 -1.30
N ASN A 128 -9.23 -28.44 0.02
CA ASN A 128 -9.63 -29.71 0.63
C ASN A 128 -11.16 -29.96 0.59
N SER A 129 -11.99 -28.94 0.37
CA SER A 129 -13.45 -29.10 0.24
C SER A 129 -13.93 -29.33 -1.19
N VAL A 130 -13.07 -29.21 -2.21
CA VAL A 130 -13.38 -29.63 -3.57
C VAL A 130 -13.12 -31.15 -3.66
N THR A 131 -14.14 -31.95 -3.35
CA THR A 131 -14.13 -33.38 -3.68
C THR A 131 -13.96 -33.55 -5.20
N PRO A 132 -13.11 -34.47 -5.69
CA PRO A 132 -13.04 -34.75 -7.11
C PRO A 132 -14.42 -35.25 -7.56
N MET A 133 -15.04 -34.57 -8.53
CA MET A 133 -16.21 -35.10 -9.21
C MET A 133 -15.85 -36.47 -9.80
N PRO A 134 -16.64 -37.53 -9.56
CA PRO A 134 -16.39 -38.81 -10.20
C PRO A 134 -16.50 -38.61 -11.72
N VAL A 135 -15.39 -38.80 -12.41
CA VAL A 135 -15.34 -38.82 -13.87
C VAL A 135 -15.96 -40.15 -14.31
N TYR A 136 -17.23 -40.12 -14.71
CA TYR A 136 -17.85 -41.27 -15.37
C TYR A 136 -17.24 -41.41 -16.77
N LEU A 137 -16.30 -42.35 -16.91
CA LEU A 137 -15.80 -42.78 -18.20
C LEU A 137 -16.94 -43.46 -18.96
N LYS A 138 -17.48 -42.76 -19.97
CA LYS A 138 -18.43 -43.31 -20.91
C LYS A 138 -17.64 -44.20 -21.88
N ASN A 139 -17.67 -45.51 -21.63
CA ASN A 139 -17.13 -46.49 -22.57
C ASN A 139 -17.98 -46.43 -23.85
N ASN A 140 -17.38 -46.00 -24.95
CA ASN A 140 -17.96 -46.12 -26.27
C ASN A 140 -17.52 -47.45 -26.86
N ASN A 141 -18.51 -48.27 -27.21
CA ASN A 141 -18.39 -49.56 -27.89
C ASN A 141 -17.53 -49.52 -29.16
#